data_AF-A0A068FBX5-F1
#
_entry.id   AF-A0A068FBX5-F1
#
_cell.length_a   1.000
_cell.length_b   1.000
_cell.length_c   1.000
_cell.angle_alpha   90.00
_cell.angle_beta   90.00
_cell.angle_gamma   90.00
#
_symmetry.space_group_name_H-M   'P 1'
#
loop_
_entity.id
_entity.type
_entity.pdbx_description
1 polymer ?
#
loop_
_entity_poly.entity_id
_entity_poly.type
_entity_poly.pdbx_seq_one_letter_code
_entity_poly.pdbx_strand_id
1 'polypeptide(L)'
;GFYFIHRAAVVALDTNLMKNVLIKDFNNFTDRGLFSNAKDDPLSGRLFLLDGAEWKNMRNKLSPTFSSGKMKNMYGLVLEQAEQLVAVLDDLSKEDPKLEIKDIMARFTTDVIGSCAFGINCNSLRDPQAEFRVMGLRSLNERRHGLVISSFMQGFPELARKLHMRSMPDDITNFFMRIVKEVLIYREQNNIEAHDFLGILTSIKKETDVKLSIEQMAAQ
;
A
#
# COMPACT_ATOMS: atom_id res chain seq x y z
N GLY A 1 22.52 14.20 -17.67
CA GLY A 1 21.13 13.75 -17.69
C GLY A 1 21.02 12.53 -18.58
N PHE A 2 19.88 11.84 -18.53
CA PHE A 2 19.54 10.73 -19.42
C PHE A 2 18.05 10.86 -19.80
N TYR A 3 17.57 10.04 -20.72
CA TYR A 3 16.15 10.02 -21.07
C TYR A 3 15.52 8.74 -20.53
N PHE A 4 14.39 8.89 -19.84
CA PHE A 4 13.49 7.79 -19.53
C PHE A 4 12.35 7.80 -20.56
N ILE A 5 12.47 6.92 -21.57
CA ILE A 5 11.65 6.94 -22.79
C ILE A 5 11.85 8.27 -23.54
N HIS A 6 10.98 9.26 -23.31
CA HIS A 6 11.09 10.60 -23.93
C HIS A 6 11.22 11.71 -22.88
N ARG A 7 11.16 11.39 -21.58
CA ARG A 7 11.29 12.37 -20.50
C ARG A 7 12.75 12.54 -20.14
N ALA A 8 13.23 13.77 -20.13
CA ALA A 8 14.56 14.08 -19.62
C ALA A 8 14.60 13.84 -18.10
N ALA A 9 15.65 13.18 -17.65
CA ALA A 9 15.88 12.81 -16.26
C ALA A 9 17.31 13.18 -15.83
N VAL A 10 17.46 13.50 -14.55
CA VAL A 10 18.74 13.84 -13.94
C VAL A 10 18.91 13.00 -12.69
N VAL A 11 20.11 12.42 -12.52
CA VAL A 11 20.49 11.78 -11.26
C VAL A 11 21.17 12.84 -10.40
N ALA A 12 20.53 13.21 -9.29
CA ALA A 12 21.13 14.11 -8.32
C ALA A 12 22.10 13.32 -7.42
N LEU A 13 23.39 13.62 -7.53
CA LEU A 13 24.45 13.02 -6.69
C LEU A 13 24.98 13.96 -5.61
N ASP A 14 24.80 15.27 -5.80
CA ASP A 14 25.20 16.29 -4.84
C ASP A 14 24.16 16.46 -3.73
N THR A 15 24.61 16.51 -2.48
CA THR A 15 23.74 16.58 -1.29
C THR A 15 23.04 17.93 -1.15
N ASN A 16 23.65 19.02 -1.61
CA ASN A 16 23.01 20.33 -1.60
C ASN A 16 21.88 20.38 -2.63
N LEU A 17 22.10 19.82 -3.82
CA LEU A 17 21.07 19.68 -4.84
C LEU A 17 19.92 18.79 -4.35
N MET A 18 20.21 17.65 -3.73
CA MET A 18 19.19 16.79 -3.12
C MET A 18 18.39 17.52 -2.04
N LYS A 19 19.04 18.32 -1.19
CA LYS A 19 18.38 19.14 -0.17
C LYS A 19 17.47 20.21 -0.79
N ASN A 20 17.89 20.82 -1.89
CA ASN A 20 17.06 21.78 -2.59
C ASN A 20 15.80 21.09 -3.16
N VAL A 21 15.96 19.98 -3.89
CA VAL A 21 14.85 19.24 -4.52
C VAL A 21 13.88 18.64 -3.48
N LEU A 22 14.39 17.97 -2.45
CA LEU A 22 13.58 17.19 -1.51
C LEU A 22 13.04 17.99 -0.32
N ILE A 23 13.62 19.16 -0.02
CA ILE A 23 13.26 19.94 1.18
C ILE A 23 12.92 21.38 0.84
N LYS A 24 13.86 22.17 0.32
CA LYS A 24 13.66 23.63 0.17
C LYS A 24 12.62 23.95 -0.89
N ASP A 25 12.74 23.29 -2.04
CA ASP A 25 11.94 23.53 -3.24
C ASP A 25 10.96 22.37 -3.49
N PHE A 26 10.65 21.58 -2.47
CA PHE A 26 9.81 20.38 -2.59
C PHE A 26 8.44 20.66 -3.23
N ASN A 27 7.88 21.86 -3.02
CA ASN A 27 6.62 22.27 -3.64
C ASN A 27 6.67 22.29 -5.19
N ASN A 28 7.86 22.34 -5.79
CA ASN A 28 8.07 22.25 -7.23
C ASN A 28 8.29 20.79 -7.70
N PHE A 29 8.54 19.86 -6.78
CA PHE A 29 8.92 18.46 -7.05
C PHE A 29 8.02 17.47 -6.27
N THR A 30 6.73 17.78 -6.17
CA THR A 30 5.77 16.93 -5.42
C THR A 30 5.50 15.59 -6.09
N ASP A 31 5.70 15.53 -7.40
CA ASP A 31 5.24 14.44 -8.25
C ASP A 31 6.33 13.37 -8.39
N ARG A 32 5.91 12.11 -8.33
CA ARG A 32 6.79 10.94 -8.55
C ARG A 32 6.82 10.52 -10.01
N GLY A 33 5.85 10.97 -10.81
CA GLY A 33 5.81 10.73 -12.26
C GLY A 33 5.47 9.29 -12.65
N LEU A 34 4.79 8.55 -11.76
CA LEU A 34 4.26 7.22 -12.02
C LEU A 34 2.79 7.31 -12.45
N PHE A 35 2.38 6.46 -13.39
CA PHE A 35 1.03 6.44 -13.91
C PHE A 35 0.04 5.96 -12.83
N SER A 36 -0.97 6.79 -12.62
CA SER A 36 -2.19 6.44 -11.89
C SER A 36 -3.41 6.81 -12.73
N ASN A 37 -4.48 6.03 -12.54
CA ASN A 37 -5.79 6.26 -13.12
C ASN A 37 -6.88 5.85 -12.12
N ALA A 38 -6.96 6.55 -10.98
CA ALA A 38 -7.85 6.18 -9.87
C ALA A 38 -9.33 6.03 -10.25
N LYS A 39 -9.76 6.67 -11.36
CA LYS A 39 -11.14 6.61 -11.86
C LYS A 39 -11.50 5.24 -12.45
N ASP A 40 -10.61 4.64 -13.24
CA ASP A 40 -10.85 3.34 -13.89
C ASP A 40 -10.08 2.19 -13.19
N ASP A 41 -9.05 2.53 -12.41
CA ASP A 41 -8.20 1.62 -11.65
C ASP A 41 -8.09 2.08 -10.18
N PRO A 42 -9.04 1.68 -9.32
CA PRO A 42 -9.14 2.18 -7.95
C PRO A 42 -7.85 2.06 -7.12
N LEU A 43 -7.18 0.91 -7.20
CA LEU A 43 -5.94 0.66 -6.44
C LEU A 43 -4.75 1.50 -6.93
N SER A 44 -4.81 2.04 -8.15
CA SER A 44 -3.82 3.00 -8.61
C SER A 44 -3.93 4.36 -7.90
N GLY A 45 -5.05 4.65 -7.22
CA GLY A 45 -5.30 5.84 -6.39
C GLY A 45 -4.62 5.82 -5.02
N ARG A 46 -3.55 5.03 -4.86
CA ARG A 46 -2.76 4.95 -3.63
C ARG A 46 -1.81 6.13 -3.48
N LEU A 47 -1.54 6.56 -2.25
CA LEU A 47 -0.71 7.73 -1.95
C LEU A 47 0.65 7.74 -2.64
N PHE A 48 1.22 6.55 -2.90
CA PHE A 48 2.49 6.43 -3.60
C PHE A 48 2.45 6.83 -5.09
N LEU A 49 1.31 6.61 -5.78
CA LEU A 49 1.17 6.86 -7.22
C LEU A 49 0.42 8.15 -7.55
N LEU A 50 -0.25 8.74 -6.55
CA LEU A 50 -0.87 10.05 -6.72
C LEU A 50 0.21 11.13 -6.81
N ASP A 51 -0.09 12.14 -7.62
CA ASP A 51 0.72 13.33 -7.84
C ASP A 51 -0.09 14.61 -7.53
N GLY A 52 0.59 15.75 -7.46
CA GLY A 52 -0.01 17.08 -7.34
C GLY A 52 -1.01 17.27 -6.18
N ALA A 53 -2.14 17.89 -6.50
CA ALA A 53 -3.17 18.25 -5.52
C ALA A 53 -3.86 17.02 -4.91
N GLU A 54 -4.06 15.95 -5.68
CA GLU A 54 -4.68 14.71 -5.20
C GLU A 54 -3.78 14.03 -4.16
N TRP A 55 -2.48 13.95 -4.44
CA TRP A 55 -1.49 13.47 -3.49
C TRP A 55 -1.48 14.30 -2.20
N LYS A 56 -1.43 15.63 -2.32
CA LYS A 56 -1.40 16.52 -1.16
C LYS A 56 -2.65 16.37 -0.29
N ASN A 57 -3.82 16.29 -0.93
CA ASN A 57 -5.08 16.05 -0.25
C ASN A 57 -5.06 14.69 0.47
N MET A 58 -4.74 13.60 -0.24
CA MET A 58 -4.70 12.27 0.36
C MET A 58 -3.68 12.19 1.51
N ARG A 59 -2.49 12.79 1.35
CA ARG A 59 -1.47 12.84 2.40
C ARG A 59 -2.00 13.52 3.66
N ASN A 60 -2.69 14.64 3.51
CA ASN A 60 -3.26 15.36 4.65
C ASN A 60 -4.32 14.53 5.38
N LYS A 61 -5.13 13.76 4.63
CA LYS A 61 -6.14 12.86 5.20
C LYS A 61 -5.52 11.70 5.98
N LEU A 62 -4.40 11.15 5.50
CA LEU A 62 -3.75 9.97 6.09
C LEU A 62 -2.72 10.30 7.17
N SER A 63 -2.10 11.48 7.14
CA SER A 63 -1.05 11.83 8.11
C SER A 63 -1.45 11.63 9.59
N PRO A 64 -2.69 11.91 10.02
CA PRO A 64 -3.13 11.67 11.40
C PRO A 64 -3.11 10.19 11.82
N THR A 65 -3.27 9.24 10.88
CA THR A 65 -3.30 7.79 11.19
C THR A 65 -1.95 7.28 11.69
N PHE A 66 -0.87 7.94 11.29
CA PHE A 66 0.50 7.57 11.63
C PHE A 66 1.09 8.39 12.79
N SER A 67 0.25 9.11 13.54
CA SER A 67 0.67 9.78 14.77
C SER A 67 1.12 8.79 15.84
N SER A 68 2.04 9.18 16.72
CA SER A 68 2.60 8.30 17.76
C SER A 68 1.53 7.64 18.64
N GLY A 69 0.44 8.35 18.93
CA GLY A 69 -0.68 7.81 19.70
C GLY A 69 -1.43 6.69 18.97
N LYS A 70 -1.75 6.88 17.69
CA LYS A 70 -2.41 5.86 16.87
C LYS A 70 -1.50 4.66 16.59
N MET A 71 -0.20 4.91 16.37
CA MET A 71 0.81 3.85 16.24
C MET A 71 0.93 3.01 17.52
N LYS A 72 0.87 3.64 18.70
CA LYS A 72 0.87 2.92 19.99
C LYS A 72 -0.34 2.00 20.13
N ASN A 73 -1.50 2.38 19.62
CA ASN A 73 -2.69 1.53 19.66
C ASN A 73 -2.53 0.25 18.83
N MET A 74 -1.77 0.31 17.74
CA MET A 74 -1.48 -0.86 16.89
C MET A 74 -0.33 -1.74 17.42
N TYR A 75 0.41 -1.28 18.44
CA TYR A 75 1.59 -1.99 18.96
C TYR A 75 1.27 -3.42 19.41
N GLY A 76 0.13 -3.64 20.07
CA GLY A 76 -0.29 -4.97 20.52
C GLY A 76 -0.43 -5.96 19.36
N LEU A 77 -0.96 -5.51 18.22
CA LEU A 77 -1.11 -6.34 17.01
C LEU A 77 0.26 -6.73 16.44
N VAL A 78 1.22 -5.81 16.43
CA VAL A 78 2.60 -6.11 15.99
C VAL A 78 3.27 -7.09 16.92
N LEU A 79 3.10 -6.92 18.24
CA LEU A 79 3.68 -7.80 19.25
C LEU A 79 3.15 -9.23 19.12
N GLU A 80 1.84 -9.40 18.92
CA GLU A 80 1.23 -10.71 18.70
C GLU A 80 1.85 -11.44 17.50
N GLN A 81 2.04 -10.73 16.36
CA GLN A 81 2.69 -11.34 15.20
C GLN A 81 4.17 -11.64 15.45
N ALA A 82 4.85 -10.84 16.28
CA ALA A 82 6.25 -11.07 16.63
C ALA A 82 6.42 -12.31 17.53
N GLU A 83 5.49 -12.55 18.45
CA GLU A 83 5.45 -13.78 19.25
C GLU A 83 5.21 -15.01 18.36
N GLN A 84 4.29 -14.91 17.39
CA GLN A 84 4.09 -15.98 16.39
C GLN A 84 5.34 -16.25 15.56
N LEU A 85 6.07 -15.20 15.16
CA LEU A 85 7.33 -15.34 14.45
C LEU A 85 8.36 -16.14 15.26
N VAL A 86 8.51 -15.84 16.55
CA VAL A 86 9.44 -16.59 17.43
C VAL A 86 9.04 -18.05 17.50
N ALA A 87 7.76 -18.35 17.73
CA ALA A 87 7.27 -19.73 17.78
C ALA A 87 7.52 -20.50 16.47
N VAL A 88 7.26 -19.86 15.32
CA VAL A 88 7.49 -20.47 14.01
C VAL A 88 8.99 -20.67 13.74
N LEU A 89 9.85 -19.74 14.13
CA LEU A 89 11.29 -19.91 14.01
C LEU A 89 11.82 -21.06 14.87
N ASP A 90 11.32 -21.18 16.11
CA ASP A 90 11.67 -22.29 17.00
C ASP A 90 11.29 -23.64 16.37
N ASP A 91 10.10 -23.74 15.77
CA ASP A 91 9.64 -24.97 15.13
C ASP A 91 10.43 -25.28 13.85
N LEU A 92 10.62 -24.29 12.97
CA LEU A 92 11.39 -24.48 11.74
C LEU A 92 12.85 -24.84 12.01
N SER A 93 13.45 -24.27 13.05
CA SER A 93 14.85 -24.55 13.42
C SER A 93 15.09 -26.00 13.87
N LYS A 94 14.03 -26.69 14.33
CA LYS A 94 14.08 -28.12 14.68
C LYS A 94 14.06 -29.02 13.44
N GLU A 95 13.42 -28.56 12.36
CA GLU A 95 13.26 -29.32 11.11
C GLU A 95 14.43 -29.11 10.15
N ASP A 96 14.82 -27.86 9.89
CA ASP A 96 15.93 -27.49 9.01
C ASP A 96 16.78 -26.38 9.64
N PRO A 97 18.09 -26.60 9.85
CA PRO A 97 18.98 -25.55 10.33
C PRO A 97 19.19 -24.39 9.33
N LYS A 98 18.78 -24.53 8.07
CA LYS A 98 18.90 -23.49 7.04
C LYS A 98 17.55 -22.80 6.81
N LEU A 99 17.45 -21.56 7.26
CA LEU A 99 16.25 -20.75 7.12
C LEU A 99 16.45 -19.65 6.07
N GLU A 100 15.48 -19.51 5.15
CA GLU A 100 15.44 -18.40 4.20
C GLU A 100 14.81 -17.18 4.87
N ILE A 101 15.64 -16.33 5.46
CA ILE A 101 15.21 -15.20 6.29
C ILE A 101 14.37 -14.18 5.50
N LYS A 102 14.67 -13.95 4.22
CA LYS A 102 13.93 -12.95 3.43
C LYS A 102 12.46 -13.34 3.30
N ASP A 103 12.18 -14.61 3.03
CA ASP A 103 10.85 -15.14 2.90
C ASP A 103 10.10 -15.16 4.24
N ILE A 104 10.76 -15.58 5.32
CA ILE A 104 10.17 -15.55 6.67
C ILE A 104 9.79 -14.11 7.07
N MET A 105 10.67 -13.14 6.83
CA MET A 105 10.37 -11.72 7.12
C MET A 105 9.30 -11.15 6.19
N ALA A 106 9.21 -11.62 4.94
CA ALA A 106 8.13 -11.23 4.04
C ALA A 106 6.76 -11.77 4.53
N ARG A 107 6.72 -13.00 5.04
CA ARG A 107 5.51 -13.57 5.67
C ARG A 107 5.13 -12.82 6.95
N PHE A 108 6.11 -12.53 7.81
CA PHE A 108 5.91 -11.74 9.03
C PHE A 108 5.34 -10.35 8.73
N THR A 109 5.96 -9.60 7.81
CA THR A 109 5.48 -8.26 7.45
C THR A 109 4.10 -8.29 6.79
N THR A 110 3.79 -9.34 6.03
CA THR A 110 2.45 -9.58 5.49
C THR A 110 1.42 -9.75 6.61
N ASP A 111 1.70 -10.58 7.62
CA ASP A 111 0.78 -10.81 8.74
C ASP A 111 0.62 -9.56 9.62
N VAL A 112 1.70 -8.82 9.85
CA VAL A 112 1.66 -7.51 10.52
C VAL A 112 0.76 -6.53 9.77
N ILE A 113 0.90 -6.42 8.44
CA ILE A 113 0.05 -5.55 7.63
C ILE A 113 -1.39 -6.07 7.61
N GLY A 114 -1.62 -7.37 7.46
CA GLY A 114 -2.94 -7.98 7.51
C GLY A 114 -3.68 -7.63 8.80
N SER A 115 -3.00 -7.76 9.94
CA SER A 115 -3.55 -7.45 11.25
C SER A 115 -3.71 -5.94 11.48
N CYS A 116 -2.67 -5.14 11.26
CA CYS A 116 -2.69 -3.70 11.57
C CYS A 116 -3.48 -2.88 10.56
N ALA A 117 -3.52 -3.28 9.28
CA ALA A 117 -4.22 -2.52 8.25
C ALA A 117 -5.67 -2.97 8.10
N PHE A 118 -5.90 -4.29 8.02
CA PHE A 118 -7.20 -4.87 7.69
C PHE A 118 -7.92 -5.51 8.89
N GLY A 119 -7.21 -5.72 10.01
CA GLY A 119 -7.75 -6.47 11.16
C GLY A 119 -8.01 -7.94 10.84
N ILE A 120 -7.19 -8.54 9.98
CA ILE A 120 -7.34 -9.92 9.51
C ILE A 120 -6.10 -10.72 9.92
N ASN A 121 -6.33 -11.93 10.43
CA ASN A 121 -5.27 -12.90 10.63
C ASN A 121 -5.04 -13.66 9.31
N CYS A 122 -3.93 -13.37 8.63
CA CYS A 122 -3.57 -14.00 7.36
C CYS A 122 -2.88 -15.36 7.54
N ASN A 123 -2.28 -15.61 8.72
CA ASN A 123 -1.53 -16.83 9.05
C ASN A 123 -0.43 -17.20 8.02
N SER A 124 0.18 -16.20 7.37
CA SER A 124 1.17 -16.37 6.31
C SER A 124 2.51 -16.90 6.83
N LEU A 125 2.82 -16.68 8.11
CA LEU A 125 3.99 -17.25 8.77
C LEU A 125 4.02 -18.78 8.70
N ARG A 126 2.88 -19.42 8.95
CA ARG A 126 2.72 -20.88 8.93
C ARG A 126 2.30 -21.41 7.56
N ASP A 127 1.49 -20.67 6.82
CA ASP A 127 1.08 -21.02 5.46
C ASP A 127 1.71 -20.06 4.43
N PRO A 128 2.79 -20.46 3.75
CA PRO A 128 3.39 -19.65 2.69
C PRO A 128 2.42 -19.37 1.53
N GLN A 129 1.37 -20.18 1.34
CA GLN A 129 0.39 -20.03 0.26
C GLN A 129 -0.89 -19.31 0.69
N ALA A 130 -0.89 -18.69 1.87
CA ALA A 130 -2.00 -17.87 2.33
C ALA A 130 -2.41 -16.86 1.23
N GLU A 131 -3.70 -16.80 0.91
CA GLU A 131 -4.23 -16.03 -0.24
C GLU A 131 -3.78 -14.57 -0.17
N PHE A 132 -3.81 -13.97 1.02
CA PHE A 132 -3.40 -12.58 1.23
C PHE A 132 -1.91 -12.35 0.92
N ARG A 133 -1.01 -13.28 1.29
CA ARG A 133 0.41 -13.21 0.94
C ARG A 133 0.61 -13.32 -0.56
N VAL A 134 -0.05 -14.28 -1.20
CA VAL A 134 0.05 -14.50 -2.65
C VAL A 134 -0.43 -13.26 -3.39
N MET A 135 -1.61 -12.73 -3.07
CA MET A 135 -2.17 -11.54 -3.70
C MET A 135 -1.32 -10.28 -3.43
N GLY A 136 -0.80 -10.13 -2.22
CA GLY A 136 0.14 -9.06 -1.87
C GLY A 136 1.41 -9.10 -2.72
N LEU A 137 2.05 -10.27 -2.84
CA LEU A 137 3.24 -10.43 -3.66
C LEU A 137 2.97 -10.19 -5.15
N ARG A 138 1.83 -10.67 -5.65
CA ARG A 138 1.39 -10.45 -7.03
C ARG A 138 1.16 -8.96 -7.30
N SER A 139 0.58 -8.21 -6.35
CA SER A 139 0.34 -6.76 -6.50
C SER A 139 1.62 -5.93 -6.65
N LEU A 140 2.76 -6.44 -6.17
CA LEU A 140 4.06 -5.77 -6.26
C LEU A 140 4.82 -6.14 -7.53
N ASN A 141 4.68 -7.37 -8.01
CA ASN A 141 5.53 -7.94 -9.07
C ASN A 141 4.81 -8.11 -10.41
N GLU A 142 3.52 -8.41 -10.39
CA GLU A 142 2.75 -8.64 -11.62
C GLU A 142 2.37 -7.32 -12.27
N ARG A 143 2.41 -7.33 -13.60
CA ARG A 143 1.94 -6.22 -14.43
C ARG A 143 0.74 -6.71 -15.22
N ARG A 144 -0.32 -5.92 -15.28
CA ARG A 144 -1.46 -6.20 -16.16
C ARG A 144 -1.03 -6.32 -17.62
N HIS A 145 -0.05 -5.52 -18.01
CA HIS A 145 0.38 -5.40 -19.39
C HIS A 145 1.89 -5.68 -19.55
N GLY A 146 2.27 -6.11 -20.76
CA GLY A 146 3.68 -6.23 -21.14
C GLY A 146 4.37 -4.86 -21.23
N LEU A 147 5.71 -4.90 -21.34
CA LEU A 147 6.58 -3.72 -21.29
C LEU A 147 6.14 -2.59 -22.24
N VAL A 148 5.78 -2.91 -23.48
CA VAL A 148 5.41 -1.90 -24.49
C VAL A 148 4.21 -1.06 -24.05
N ILE A 149 3.14 -1.72 -23.58
CA ILE A 149 1.93 -1.06 -23.13
C ILE A 149 2.18 -0.31 -21.82
N SER A 150 2.94 -0.89 -20.88
CA SER A 150 3.32 -0.19 -19.64
C SER A 150 4.15 1.07 -19.92
N SER A 151 5.10 1.00 -20.87
CA SER A 151 5.89 2.15 -21.30
C SER A 151 5.02 3.22 -21.98
N PHE A 152 4.03 2.82 -22.77
CA PHE A 152 3.05 3.75 -23.34
C PHE A 152 2.26 4.48 -22.26
N MET A 153 1.75 3.77 -21.24
CA MET A 153 1.01 4.37 -20.13
C MET A 153 1.86 5.36 -19.33
N GLN A 154 3.11 5.01 -19.05
CA GLN A 154 4.06 5.89 -18.34
C GLN A 154 4.44 7.11 -19.17
N GLY A 155 4.66 6.92 -20.47
CA GLY A 155 5.04 7.98 -21.38
C GLY A 155 3.91 8.98 -21.61
N PHE A 156 2.72 8.47 -21.93
CA PHE A 156 1.56 9.26 -22.39
C PHE A 156 0.38 9.11 -21.41
N PRO A 157 0.52 9.54 -20.15
CA PRO A 157 -0.45 9.25 -19.10
C PRO A 157 -1.83 9.84 -19.36
N GLU A 158 -1.91 11.03 -19.97
CA GLU A 158 -3.20 11.64 -20.32
C GLU A 158 -3.96 10.84 -21.38
N LEU A 159 -3.25 10.34 -22.40
CA LEU A 159 -3.87 9.52 -23.44
C LEU A 159 -4.28 8.16 -22.88
N ALA A 160 -3.43 7.53 -22.06
CA ALA A 160 -3.76 6.27 -21.39
C ALA A 160 -4.99 6.39 -20.47
N ARG A 161 -5.14 7.51 -19.74
CA ARG A 161 -6.35 7.81 -18.96
C ARG A 161 -7.58 8.00 -19.85
N LYS A 162 -7.46 8.70 -20.99
CA LYS A 162 -8.57 8.85 -21.96
C LYS A 162 -9.00 7.52 -22.57
N LEU A 163 -8.07 6.56 -22.70
CA LEU A 163 -8.34 5.20 -23.18
C LEU A 163 -8.81 4.26 -22.06
N HIS A 164 -9.09 4.76 -20.85
CA HIS A 164 -9.52 3.96 -19.70
C HIS A 164 -8.58 2.81 -19.34
N MET A 165 -7.27 2.99 -19.56
CA MET A 165 -6.28 1.95 -19.29
C MET A 165 -6.08 1.77 -17.79
N ARG A 166 -5.92 0.51 -17.38
CA ARG A 166 -5.72 0.08 -16.00
C ARG A 166 -4.33 -0.54 -15.86
N SER A 167 -3.61 -0.26 -14.78
CA SER A 167 -2.27 -0.81 -14.55
C SER A 167 -2.31 -2.07 -13.67
N MET A 168 -3.31 -2.16 -12.79
CA MET A 168 -3.50 -3.31 -11.91
C MET A 168 -4.29 -4.45 -12.59
N PRO A 169 -3.87 -5.71 -12.41
CA PRO A 169 -4.68 -6.89 -12.75
C PRO A 169 -6.04 -6.90 -12.04
N ASP A 170 -7.08 -7.35 -12.74
CA ASP A 170 -8.47 -7.28 -12.25
C ASP A 170 -8.70 -8.15 -11.01
N ASP A 171 -8.11 -9.33 -10.97
CA ASP A 171 -8.24 -10.26 -9.85
C ASP A 171 -7.61 -9.70 -8.57
N ILE A 172 -6.47 -9.02 -8.68
CA ILE A 172 -5.83 -8.32 -7.56
C ILE A 172 -6.70 -7.15 -7.09
N THR A 173 -7.21 -6.33 -8.02
CA THR A 173 -8.15 -5.25 -7.68
C THR A 173 -9.37 -5.79 -6.94
N ASN A 174 -10.01 -6.82 -7.49
CA ASN A 174 -11.22 -7.41 -6.93
C ASN A 174 -10.97 -8.01 -5.55
N PHE A 175 -9.82 -8.66 -5.34
CA PHE A 175 -9.44 -9.23 -4.05
C PHE A 175 -9.38 -8.19 -2.93
N PHE A 176 -8.58 -7.13 -3.10
CA PHE A 176 -8.42 -6.11 -2.05
C PHE A 176 -9.69 -5.27 -1.86
N MET A 177 -10.40 -4.95 -2.94
CA MET A 177 -11.69 -4.25 -2.86
C MET A 177 -12.73 -5.08 -2.09
N ARG A 178 -12.79 -6.40 -2.34
CA ARG A 178 -13.68 -7.32 -1.63
C ARG A 178 -13.33 -7.36 -0.15
N ILE A 179 -12.06 -7.57 0.19
CA ILE A 179 -11.61 -7.65 1.60
C ILE A 179 -12.01 -6.41 2.39
N VAL A 180 -11.69 -5.21 1.90
CA VAL A 180 -12.00 -3.97 2.62
C VAL A 180 -13.50 -3.79 2.77
N LYS A 181 -14.26 -4.10 1.72
CA LYS A 181 -15.72 -4.03 1.76
C LYS A 181 -16.30 -5.00 2.79
N GLU A 182 -15.87 -6.26 2.78
CA GLU A 182 -16.35 -7.29 3.72
C GLU A 182 -16.00 -6.93 5.17
N VAL A 183 -14.78 -6.47 5.43
CA VAL A 183 -14.35 -6.04 6.77
C VAL A 183 -15.21 -4.87 7.27
N LEU A 184 -15.44 -3.85 6.45
CA LEU A 184 -16.24 -2.69 6.84
C LEU A 184 -17.70 -3.08 7.10
N ILE A 185 -18.31 -3.90 6.24
CA ILE A 185 -19.69 -4.39 6.41
C ILE A 185 -19.80 -5.23 7.68
N TYR A 186 -18.87 -6.16 7.91
CA TYR A 186 -18.87 -7.02 9.08
C TYR A 186 -18.79 -6.19 10.38
N ARG A 187 -17.92 -5.16 10.41
CA ARG A 187 -17.80 -4.29 11.59
C ARG A 187 -19.04 -3.45 11.84
N GLU A 188 -19.65 -2.93 10.79
CA GLU A 188 -20.89 -2.16 10.89
C GLU A 188 -22.05 -3.02 11.42
N GLN A 189 -22.21 -4.24 10.91
CA GLN A 189 -23.26 -5.16 11.35
C GLN A 189 -23.09 -5.65 12.79
N ASN A 190 -21.84 -5.80 13.25
CA ASN A 190 -21.52 -6.34 14.58
C ASN A 190 -21.16 -5.25 15.60
N ASN A 191 -21.24 -3.96 15.25
CA ASN A 191 -20.84 -2.82 16.09
C ASN A 191 -19.42 -2.94 16.66
N ILE A 192 -18.46 -3.38 15.82
CA ILE A 192 -17.07 -3.57 16.23
C ILE A 192 -16.28 -2.28 16.03
N GLU A 193 -15.77 -1.73 17.12
CA GLU A 193 -14.77 -0.66 17.08
C GLU A 193 -13.36 -1.25 17.18
N ALA A 194 -12.64 -1.21 16.05
CA ALA A 194 -11.26 -1.65 15.99
C ALA A 194 -10.29 -0.46 16.03
N HIS A 195 -9.11 -0.68 16.60
CA HIS A 195 -8.03 0.33 16.67
C HIS A 195 -6.92 0.09 15.64
N ASP A 196 -7.24 -0.61 14.55
CA ASP A 196 -6.40 -0.79 13.37
C ASP A 196 -6.56 0.38 12.37
N PHE A 197 -5.84 0.33 11.26
CA PHE A 197 -5.83 1.38 10.24
C PHE A 197 -7.23 1.67 9.68
N LEU A 198 -7.99 0.66 9.25
CA LEU A 198 -9.35 0.85 8.75
C LEU A 198 -10.29 1.44 9.81
N GLY A 199 -10.12 1.03 11.08
CA GLY A 199 -10.82 1.61 12.22
C GLY A 199 -10.52 3.09 12.38
N ILE A 200 -9.25 3.48 12.26
CA ILE A 200 -8.82 4.88 12.33
C ILE A 200 -9.36 5.67 11.12
N LEU A 201 -9.31 5.13 9.90
CA LEU A 201 -9.88 5.79 8.72
C LEU A 201 -11.38 6.02 8.87
N THR A 202 -12.08 5.06 9.47
CA THR A 202 -13.52 5.16 9.75
C THR A 202 -13.80 6.19 10.85
N SER A 203 -12.96 6.29 11.89
CA SER A 203 -13.11 7.29 12.95
C SER A 203 -12.85 8.70 12.43
N ILE A 204 -11.81 8.90 11.60
CA ILE A 204 -11.52 10.20 10.96
C ILE A 204 -12.72 10.66 10.12
N LYS A 205 -13.39 9.74 9.40
CA LYS A 205 -14.60 10.02 8.64
C LYS A 205 -15.78 10.49 9.52
N LYS A 206 -15.85 10.07 10.79
CA LYS A 206 -16.87 10.51 11.75
C LYS A 206 -16.53 11.86 12.40
N GLU A 207 -15.25 12.07 12.72
CA GLU A 207 -14.76 13.25 13.46
C GLU A 207 -14.52 14.48 12.59
N THR A 208 -14.37 14.30 11.27
CA THR A 208 -14.03 15.37 10.32
C THR A 208 -14.91 15.28 9.07
N ASP A 209 -15.00 16.36 8.29
CA ASP A 209 -15.67 16.33 6.97
C ASP A 209 -14.80 15.63 5.89
N VAL A 210 -13.76 14.91 6.32
CA VAL A 210 -12.90 14.11 5.44
C VAL A 210 -13.63 12.84 5.02
N LYS A 211 -14.21 12.88 3.83
CA LYS A 211 -14.81 11.69 3.20
C LYS A 211 -13.73 10.95 2.41
N LEU A 212 -13.46 9.71 2.84
CA LEU A 212 -12.76 8.69 2.05
C LEU A 212 -13.80 7.68 1.54
N SER A 213 -13.79 7.40 0.24
CA SER A 213 -14.60 6.32 -0.33
C SER A 213 -14.00 4.96 0.03
N ILE A 214 -14.78 3.88 -0.10
CA ILE A 214 -14.28 2.51 0.10
C ILE A 214 -13.14 2.21 -0.88
N GLU A 215 -13.23 2.69 -2.11
CA GLU A 215 -12.16 2.58 -3.12
C GLU A 215 -10.88 3.28 -2.67
N GLN A 216 -10.99 4.50 -2.12
CA GLN A 216 -9.85 5.22 -1.60
C GLN A 216 -9.24 4.52 -0.40
N MET A 217 -10.06 3.98 0.52
CA MET A 217 -9.60 3.20 1.67
C MET A 217 -8.89 1.92 1.22
N ALA A 218 -9.42 1.21 0.22
CA ALA A 218 -8.81 0.00 -0.30
C ALA A 218 -7.53 0.24 -1.09
N ALA A 219 -7.38 1.42 -1.67
CA ALA A 219 -6.15 1.81 -2.35
C ALA A 219 -5.00 2.13 -1.37
N GLN A 220 -5.28 2.55 -0.12
CA GLN A 220 -4.23 2.91 0.84
C GLN A 220 -3.71 1.70 1.62
#